data_AF-A0A1V5P2G6-F1
#
_entry.id   AF-A0A1V5P2G6-F1
#
_cell.length_a   1.000
_cell.length_b   1.000
_cell.length_c   1.000
_cell.angle_alpha   90.00
_cell.angle_beta   90.00
_cell.angle_gamma   90.00
#
_symmetry.space_group_name_H-M   'P 1'
#
loop_
_entity.id
_entity.type
_entity.pdbx_description
1 polymer ?
#
loop_
_entity_poly.entity_id
_entity_poly.type
_entity_poly.pdbx_seq_one_letter_code
_entity_poly.pdbx_strand_id
1 'polypeptide(L)'
;MLIWDYDDAALQASILREADLLLLVAGDGTIARVEEGVRRAGATPRIHYHGHKISFVAVERSCLTAERLPLVAPLTALDTAIWDQNGCLSPRLHFVEEGGVFTPEDYADAVTGALRTLSVQLPGGLLDLRRLHSRFDKFQSLAVGGRATVHSAYNDPFLVVVDHRAYDSSTLAEAIGDARDRTVIVRPVPNLEAIPRDYLRRLPARNLQTLSVALDSRAERFLPFAESVGRCGVTALRTVGRAAFPGLTHSWDGLLPCDLITTRASGHYTTYEFDDALTQISETAGRLREEG
;
A
#
# COMPACT_ATOMS: atom_id res chain seq x y z
N MET A 1 -11.51 -28.82 8.84
CA MET A 1 -12.05 -27.44 8.76
C MET A 1 -13.38 -27.43 9.49
N LEU A 2 -13.47 -26.74 10.63
CA LEU A 2 -14.72 -26.55 11.37
C LEU A 2 -15.27 -25.18 10.97
N ILE A 3 -16.51 -25.13 10.50
CA ILE A 3 -17.26 -23.88 10.33
C ILE A 3 -18.24 -23.84 11.48
N TRP A 4 -18.25 -22.77 12.26
CA TRP A 4 -19.18 -22.60 13.38
C TRP A 4 -19.75 -21.19 13.39
N ASP A 5 -20.85 -21.04 14.12
CA ASP A 5 -21.47 -19.74 14.36
C ASP A 5 -20.77 -19.03 15.53
N TYR A 6 -20.19 -17.87 15.24
CA TYR A 6 -19.52 -17.04 16.27
C TYR A 6 -20.50 -16.44 17.27
N ASP A 7 -21.81 -16.50 17.03
CA ASP A 7 -22.83 -16.06 17.98
C ASP A 7 -23.19 -17.16 19.02
N ASP A 8 -22.77 -18.41 18.81
CA ASP A 8 -22.80 -19.45 19.86
C ASP A 8 -21.66 -19.24 20.84
N ALA A 9 -21.94 -18.46 21.89
CA ALA A 9 -20.96 -18.09 22.91
C ALA A 9 -20.35 -19.30 23.64
N ALA A 10 -21.11 -20.40 23.82
CA ALA A 10 -20.62 -21.57 24.54
C ALA A 10 -19.65 -22.39 23.68
N LEU A 11 -20.01 -22.60 22.41
CA LEU A 11 -19.14 -23.25 21.44
C LEU A 11 -17.89 -22.41 21.18
N GLN A 12 -18.03 -21.10 20.95
CA GLN A 12 -16.90 -20.21 20.74
C GLN A 12 -15.95 -20.22 21.93
N ALA A 13 -16.45 -20.11 23.17
CA ALA A 13 -15.59 -20.16 24.35
C ALA A 13 -14.84 -21.49 24.48
N SER A 14 -15.45 -22.60 24.07
CA SER A 14 -14.81 -23.92 24.10
C SER A 14 -13.70 -24.02 23.06
N ILE A 15 -13.95 -23.59 21.82
CA ILE A 15 -12.93 -23.54 20.75
C ILE A 15 -11.75 -22.65 21.16
N LEU A 16 -12.03 -21.46 21.72
CA LEU A 16 -10.98 -20.52 22.10
C LEU A 16 -10.07 -21.06 23.22
N ARG A 17 -10.60 -21.86 24.16
CA ARG A 17 -9.80 -22.49 25.23
C ARG A 17 -8.88 -23.59 24.72
N GLU A 18 -9.31 -24.33 23.71
CA GLU A 18 -8.51 -25.42 23.11
C GLU A 18 -7.52 -24.92 22.06
N ALA A 19 -7.60 -23.65 21.66
CA ALA A 19 -6.73 -23.09 20.64
C ALA A 19 -5.36 -22.72 21.23
N ASP A 20 -4.28 -23.28 20.68
CA ASP A 20 -2.92 -22.81 20.96
C ASP A 20 -2.56 -21.56 20.14
N LEU A 21 -3.19 -21.41 18.97
CA LEU A 21 -2.93 -20.35 17.99
C LEU A 21 -4.23 -19.86 17.35
N LEU A 22 -4.40 -18.55 17.29
CA LEU A 22 -5.44 -17.87 16.53
C LEU A 22 -4.82 -17.02 15.41
N LEU A 23 -5.22 -17.29 14.17
CA LEU A 23 -4.95 -16.45 13.02
C LEU A 23 -6.19 -15.59 12.74
N LEU A 24 -6.13 -14.31 13.08
CA LEU A 24 -7.28 -13.41 12.98
C LEU A 24 -7.18 -12.58 11.69
N VAL A 25 -7.88 -13.04 10.65
CA VAL A 25 -7.93 -12.39 9.32
C VAL A 25 -9.28 -11.72 9.14
N ALA A 26 -9.40 -10.48 9.60
CA ALA A 26 -10.66 -9.75 9.58
C ALA A 26 -10.44 -8.25 9.78
N GLY A 27 -11.50 -7.44 9.62
CA GLY A 27 -11.44 -6.03 10.01
C GLY A 27 -11.19 -5.86 11.52
N ASP A 28 -10.56 -4.75 11.89
CA ASP A 28 -10.10 -4.47 13.26
C ASP A 28 -11.23 -4.61 14.32
N GLY A 29 -12.46 -4.23 13.98
CA GLY A 29 -13.61 -4.39 14.88
C GLY A 29 -14.04 -5.85 15.11
N THR A 30 -13.84 -6.74 14.14
CA THR A 30 -14.08 -8.19 14.32
C THR A 30 -12.96 -8.81 15.15
N ILE A 31 -11.72 -8.43 14.89
CA ILE A 31 -10.56 -8.85 15.69
C ILE A 31 -10.78 -8.49 17.16
N ALA A 32 -11.14 -7.24 17.45
CA ALA A 32 -11.38 -6.78 18.83
C ALA A 32 -12.49 -7.58 19.54
N ARG A 33 -13.57 -7.95 18.83
CA ARG A 33 -14.65 -8.80 19.37
C ARG A 33 -14.17 -10.22 19.68
N VAL A 34 -13.33 -10.81 18.84
CA VAL A 34 -12.75 -12.14 19.09
C VAL A 34 -11.82 -12.09 20.30
N GLU A 35 -10.99 -11.05 20.41
CA GLU A 35 -10.11 -10.85 21.58
C GLU A 35 -10.90 -10.68 22.89
N GLU A 36 -12.04 -9.99 22.85
CA GLU A 36 -12.95 -9.94 24.00
C GLU A 36 -13.48 -11.33 24.36
N GLY A 37 -13.83 -12.15 23.37
CA GLY A 37 -14.17 -13.56 23.56
C GLY A 37 -13.05 -14.37 24.23
N VAL A 38 -11.81 -14.20 23.77
CA VAL A 38 -10.62 -14.86 24.36
C VAL A 38 -10.48 -14.50 25.84
N ARG A 39 -10.57 -13.22 26.17
CA ARG A 39 -10.51 -12.74 27.57
C ARG A 39 -11.64 -13.33 28.42
N ARG A 40 -12.88 -13.33 27.92
CA ARG A 40 -14.04 -13.90 28.63
C ARG A 40 -13.93 -15.41 28.84
N ALA A 41 -13.34 -16.12 27.89
CA ALA A 41 -13.14 -17.58 27.97
C ALA A 41 -12.00 -17.99 28.92
N GLY A 42 -11.19 -17.03 29.40
CA GLY A 42 -9.99 -17.31 30.19
C GLY A 42 -8.89 -18.02 29.38
N ALA A 43 -8.90 -17.86 28.05
CA ALA A 43 -7.96 -18.50 27.15
C ALA A 43 -6.71 -17.64 26.93
N THR A 44 -5.58 -18.28 26.63
CA THR A 44 -4.30 -17.60 26.36
C THR A 44 -3.62 -18.14 25.09
N PRO A 45 -4.31 -18.15 23.94
CA PRO A 45 -3.69 -18.57 22.68
C PRO A 45 -2.60 -17.58 22.26
N ARG A 46 -1.65 -18.05 21.45
CA ARG A 46 -0.87 -17.17 20.59
C ARG A 46 -1.82 -16.52 19.57
N ILE A 47 -1.70 -15.22 19.30
CA ILE A 47 -2.57 -14.52 18.35
C ILE A 47 -1.73 -13.83 17.29
N HIS A 48 -2.07 -14.05 16.01
CA HIS A 48 -1.51 -13.34 14.87
C HIS A 48 -2.59 -12.49 14.22
N TYR A 49 -2.27 -11.23 13.98
CA TYR A 49 -3.22 -10.21 13.54
C TYR A 49 -3.04 -9.86 12.07
N HIS A 50 -4.04 -10.23 11.28
CA HIS A 50 -4.15 -9.89 9.86
C HIS A 50 -5.35 -8.95 9.68
N GLY A 51 -5.22 -7.79 10.34
CA GLY A 51 -6.21 -6.70 10.39
C GLY A 51 -6.24 -5.83 9.14
N HIS A 52 -6.84 -4.64 9.27
CA HIS A 52 -6.82 -3.63 8.22
C HIS A 52 -5.38 -3.19 7.89
N LYS A 53 -5.02 -3.19 6.60
CA LYS A 53 -3.69 -2.81 6.11
C LYS A 53 -3.70 -1.59 5.20
N ILE A 54 -2.59 -0.87 5.24
CA ILE A 54 -2.29 0.36 4.52
C ILE A 54 -0.94 0.15 3.82
N SER A 55 -0.95 0.32 2.51
CA SER A 55 0.23 0.19 1.65
C SER A 55 0.48 1.48 0.88
N PHE A 56 1.69 1.67 0.37
CA PHE A 56 2.14 2.91 -0.29
C PHE A 56 3.07 2.62 -1.46
N VAL A 57 3.31 3.63 -2.30
CA VAL A 57 4.42 3.66 -3.27
C VAL A 57 5.43 4.73 -2.85
N ALA A 58 6.72 4.48 -3.03
CA ALA A 58 7.80 5.45 -2.94
C ALA A 58 8.63 5.43 -4.25
N VAL A 59 8.74 6.58 -4.89
CA VAL A 59 9.52 6.75 -6.13
C VAL A 59 10.63 7.77 -5.89
N GLU A 60 11.86 7.29 -6.04
CA GLU A 60 13.07 8.08 -5.95
C GLU A 60 13.28 8.91 -7.21
N ARG A 61 13.79 10.13 -7.07
CA ARG A 61 13.97 11.04 -8.21
C ARG A 61 14.94 10.52 -9.26
N SER A 62 15.95 9.71 -8.88
CA SER A 62 16.88 9.07 -9.83
C SER A 62 16.23 7.99 -10.69
N CYS A 63 15.03 7.53 -10.32
CA CYS A 63 14.22 6.62 -11.13
C CYS A 63 13.30 7.37 -12.11
N LEU A 64 13.15 8.69 -11.96
CA LEU A 64 12.38 9.53 -12.86
C LEU A 64 13.28 10.08 -13.98
N THR A 65 13.50 9.24 -14.99
CA THR A 65 14.31 9.56 -16.19
C THR A 65 13.54 9.17 -17.45
N ALA A 66 13.98 9.64 -18.62
CA ALA A 66 13.33 9.32 -19.88
C ALA A 66 13.34 7.80 -20.18
N GLU A 67 14.33 7.07 -19.67
CA GLU A 67 14.45 5.62 -19.81
C GLU A 67 13.53 4.87 -18.83
N ARG A 68 13.45 5.32 -17.57
CA ARG A 68 12.81 4.57 -16.48
C ARG A 68 11.37 4.97 -16.21
N LEU A 69 10.99 6.23 -16.45
CA LEU A 69 9.61 6.67 -16.24
C LEU A 69 8.60 5.83 -17.05
N PRO A 70 8.86 5.47 -18.33
CA PRO A 70 7.99 4.57 -19.10
C PRO A 70 7.93 3.11 -18.60
N LEU A 71 8.77 2.75 -17.63
CA LEU A 71 8.74 1.45 -16.94
C LEU A 71 8.01 1.58 -15.60
N VAL A 72 8.34 2.60 -14.81
CA VAL A 72 7.79 2.83 -13.46
C VAL A 72 6.31 3.17 -13.51
N ALA A 73 5.88 4.09 -14.38
CA ALA A 73 4.50 4.56 -14.40
C ALA A 73 3.48 3.44 -14.64
N PRO A 74 3.61 2.59 -15.68
CA PRO A 74 2.71 1.45 -15.89
C PRO A 74 2.65 0.47 -14.72
N LEU A 75 3.79 0.18 -14.09
CA LEU A 75 3.85 -0.74 -12.95
C LEU A 75 3.16 -0.16 -11.71
N THR A 76 3.35 1.13 -11.43
CA THR A 76 2.62 1.79 -10.33
C THR A 76 1.12 1.93 -10.61
N ALA A 77 0.74 2.16 -11.87
CA ALA A 77 -0.65 2.17 -12.29
C ALA A 77 -1.30 0.78 -12.13
N LEU A 78 -0.58 -0.30 -12.44
CA LEU A 78 -1.02 -1.68 -12.21
C LEU A 78 -1.22 -1.96 -10.71
N ASP A 79 -0.28 -1.58 -9.86
CA ASP A 79 -0.41 -1.74 -8.40
C ASP A 79 -1.67 -1.05 -7.84
N THR A 80 -2.07 0.09 -8.43
CA THR A 80 -3.32 0.77 -8.10
C THR A 80 -4.55 0.06 -8.67
N ALA A 81 -4.51 -0.33 -9.95
CA ALA A 81 -5.66 -0.82 -10.69
C ALA A 81 -6.12 -2.22 -10.24
N ILE A 82 -5.18 -3.07 -9.81
CA ILE A 82 -5.50 -4.41 -9.32
C ILE A 82 -6.41 -4.32 -8.09
N TRP A 83 -7.50 -5.10 -8.12
CA TRP A 83 -8.59 -5.09 -7.13
C TRP A 83 -9.28 -3.73 -6.98
N ASP A 84 -9.24 -2.88 -8.01
CA ASP A 84 -9.82 -1.53 -8.00
C ASP A 84 -9.36 -0.69 -6.79
N GLN A 85 -8.12 -0.91 -6.33
CA GLN A 85 -7.51 -0.25 -5.17
C GLN A 85 -8.18 -0.57 -3.80
N ASN A 86 -9.01 -1.62 -3.75
CA ASN A 86 -9.72 -2.03 -2.53
C ASN A 86 -9.00 -3.13 -1.74
N GLY A 87 -7.85 -3.62 -2.23
CA GLY A 87 -7.02 -4.61 -1.55
C GLY A 87 -6.16 -4.02 -0.42
N CYS A 88 -5.74 -4.87 0.51
CA CYS A 88 -4.80 -4.53 1.60
C CYS A 88 -3.42 -4.08 1.07
N LEU A 89 -3.03 -4.64 -0.07
CA LEU A 89 -1.76 -4.38 -0.76
C LEU A 89 -1.84 -3.17 -1.71
N SER A 90 -3.05 -2.67 -1.99
CA SER A 90 -3.23 -1.54 -2.89
C SER A 90 -2.67 -0.25 -2.27
N PRO A 91 -1.89 0.54 -3.02
CA PRO A 91 -1.27 1.73 -2.48
C PRO A 91 -2.31 2.82 -2.22
N ARG A 92 -2.17 3.49 -1.07
CA ARG A 92 -2.99 4.64 -0.67
C ARG A 92 -2.36 5.95 -1.14
N LEU A 93 -1.04 6.09 -1.04
CA LEU A 93 -0.35 7.29 -1.51
C LEU A 93 0.88 6.88 -2.33
N HIS A 94 1.19 7.69 -3.34
CA HIS A 94 2.40 7.60 -4.11
C HIS A 94 3.32 8.75 -3.68
N PHE A 95 4.30 8.46 -2.82
CA PHE A 95 5.32 9.43 -2.44
C PHE A 95 6.34 9.55 -3.57
N VAL A 96 6.52 10.75 -4.11
CA VAL A 96 7.41 10.98 -5.25
C VAL A 96 8.40 12.08 -4.88
N GLU A 97 9.68 11.76 -4.98
CA GLU A 97 10.76 12.67 -4.62
C GLU A 97 10.91 13.82 -5.62
N GLU A 98 11.05 15.04 -5.10
CA GLU A 98 11.24 16.27 -5.86
C GLU A 98 12.71 16.53 -6.25
N GLY A 99 12.92 17.45 -7.20
CA GLY A 99 14.25 17.90 -7.60
C GLY A 99 15.00 16.91 -8.50
N GLY A 100 14.27 16.00 -9.16
CA GLY A 100 14.78 15.16 -10.25
C GLY A 100 14.72 15.84 -11.62
N VAL A 101 15.02 15.05 -12.67
CA VAL A 101 14.89 15.48 -14.07
C VAL A 101 13.41 15.65 -14.46
N PHE A 102 12.57 14.74 -13.99
CA PHE A 102 11.12 14.82 -14.10
C PHE A 102 10.51 15.09 -12.72
N THR A 103 9.42 15.84 -12.69
CA THR A 103 8.73 16.26 -11.46
C THR A 103 7.66 15.24 -11.03
N PRO A 104 7.09 15.38 -9.82
CA PRO A 104 5.91 14.62 -9.41
C PRO A 104 4.71 14.78 -10.36
N GLU A 105 4.57 15.94 -11.01
CA GLU A 105 3.55 16.21 -12.03
C GLU A 105 3.81 15.41 -13.30
N ASP A 106 5.05 15.37 -13.79
CA ASP A 106 5.42 14.52 -14.94
C ASP A 106 5.15 13.03 -14.66
N TYR A 107 5.43 12.59 -13.42
CA TYR A 107 5.09 11.25 -12.97
C TYR A 107 3.57 11.03 -12.98
N ALA A 108 2.79 11.98 -12.46
CA ALA A 108 1.33 11.90 -12.44
C ALA A 108 0.72 11.86 -13.85
N ASP A 109 1.28 12.63 -14.80
CA ASP A 109 0.90 12.57 -16.22
C ASP A 109 1.19 11.20 -16.83
N ALA A 110 2.37 10.64 -16.56
CA ALA A 110 2.74 9.32 -17.04
C ALA A 110 1.83 8.21 -16.47
N VAL A 111 1.52 8.27 -15.16
CA VAL A 111 0.57 7.34 -14.52
C VAL A 111 -0.83 7.48 -15.08
N THR A 112 -1.28 8.72 -15.35
CA THR A 112 -2.57 9.00 -15.99
C THR A 112 -2.64 8.32 -17.36
N GLY A 113 -1.62 8.49 -18.20
CA GLY A 113 -1.52 7.83 -19.50
C GLY A 113 -1.57 6.30 -19.38
N ALA A 114 -0.80 5.74 -18.44
CA ALA A 114 -0.80 4.30 -18.20
C ALA A 114 -2.15 3.76 -17.72
N LEU A 115 -2.85 4.49 -16.84
CA LEU A 115 -4.19 4.11 -16.36
C LEU A 115 -5.24 4.17 -17.48
N ARG A 116 -5.11 5.07 -18.46
CA ARG A 116 -5.99 5.04 -19.66
C ARG A 116 -5.82 3.75 -20.44
N THR A 117 -4.58 3.32 -20.68
CA THR A 117 -4.29 2.04 -21.36
C THR A 117 -4.79 0.87 -20.53
N LEU A 118 -4.43 0.80 -19.24
CA LEU A 118 -4.83 -0.29 -18.35
C LEU A 118 -6.35 -0.38 -18.17
N SER A 119 -7.07 0.73 -18.18
CA SER A 119 -8.54 0.71 -18.02
C SER A 119 -9.26 0.07 -19.19
N VAL A 120 -8.63 -0.02 -20.37
CA VAL A 120 -9.15 -0.78 -21.52
C VAL A 120 -8.93 -2.29 -21.31
N GLN A 121 -7.76 -2.67 -20.80
CA GLN A 121 -7.36 -4.08 -20.61
C GLN A 121 -7.95 -4.71 -19.34
N LEU A 122 -8.06 -3.91 -18.28
CA LEU A 122 -8.58 -4.26 -16.97
C LEU A 122 -9.73 -3.29 -16.62
N PRO A 123 -10.92 -3.43 -17.25
CA PRO A 123 -12.07 -2.61 -16.90
C PRO A 123 -12.37 -2.69 -15.40
N GLY A 124 -12.77 -1.56 -14.81
CA GLY A 124 -13.18 -1.52 -13.40
C GLY A 124 -14.35 -2.46 -13.14
N GLY A 125 -14.25 -3.29 -12.10
CA GLY A 125 -15.27 -4.27 -11.77
C GLY A 125 -16.43 -3.64 -11.00
N LEU A 126 -16.15 -3.12 -9.81
CA LEU A 126 -17.15 -2.56 -8.88
C LEU A 126 -16.84 -1.08 -8.56
N LEU A 127 -16.47 -0.30 -9.58
CA LEU A 127 -16.21 1.12 -9.40
C LEU A 127 -17.50 1.89 -9.11
N ASP A 128 -17.57 2.51 -7.94
CA ASP A 128 -18.60 3.49 -7.62
C ASP A 128 -18.27 4.84 -8.27
N LEU A 129 -18.73 5.03 -9.50
CA LEU A 129 -18.49 6.24 -10.28
C LEU A 129 -18.99 7.51 -9.57
N ARG A 130 -20.03 7.43 -8.74
CA ARG A 130 -20.50 8.61 -7.99
C ARG A 130 -19.48 9.04 -6.95
N ARG A 131 -18.86 8.09 -6.25
CA ARG A 131 -17.76 8.39 -5.32
C ARG A 131 -16.55 8.93 -6.05
N LEU A 132 -16.21 8.35 -7.20
CA LEU A 132 -15.10 8.84 -8.02
C LEU A 132 -15.32 10.29 -8.47
N HIS A 133 -16.49 10.62 -9.04
CA HIS A 133 -16.83 11.99 -9.43
C HIS A 133 -16.86 12.94 -8.23
N SER A 134 -17.38 12.51 -7.07
CA SER A 134 -17.35 13.33 -5.86
C SER A 134 -15.91 13.67 -5.42
N ARG A 135 -14.98 12.73 -5.55
CA ARG A 135 -13.55 12.98 -5.30
C ARG A 135 -12.94 13.88 -6.36
N PHE A 136 -13.29 13.68 -7.63
CA PHE A 136 -12.86 14.56 -8.72
C PHE A 136 -13.24 16.01 -8.40
N ASP A 137 -14.52 16.28 -8.08
CA ASP A 137 -15.01 17.62 -7.78
C ASP A 137 -14.30 18.24 -6.57
N LYS A 138 -14.06 17.43 -5.53
CA LYS A 138 -13.28 17.83 -4.34
C LYS A 138 -11.86 18.26 -4.73
N PHE A 139 -11.12 17.43 -5.47
CA PHE A 139 -9.75 17.77 -5.87
C PHE A 139 -9.70 18.92 -6.89
N GLN A 140 -10.70 19.04 -7.75
CA GLN A 140 -10.84 20.18 -8.65
C GLN A 140 -11.04 21.49 -7.87
N SER A 141 -11.83 21.47 -6.79
CA SER A 141 -11.97 22.61 -5.88
C SER A 141 -10.64 22.96 -5.18
N LEU A 142 -9.87 21.95 -4.76
CA LEU A 142 -8.52 22.17 -4.22
C LEU A 142 -7.57 22.77 -5.26
N ALA A 143 -7.69 22.34 -6.53
CA ALA A 143 -6.85 22.83 -7.63
C ALA A 143 -7.11 24.29 -7.98
N VAL A 144 -8.36 24.76 -7.93
CA VAL A 144 -8.68 26.21 -8.06
C VAL A 144 -7.95 27.04 -7.00
N GLY A 145 -7.74 26.49 -5.81
CA GLY A 145 -6.98 27.12 -4.73
C GLY A 145 -5.46 26.88 -4.77
N GLY A 146 -4.93 26.26 -5.83
CA GLY A 146 -3.50 25.93 -5.95
C GLY A 146 -2.99 24.89 -4.94
N ARG A 147 -3.90 24.11 -4.33
CA ARG A 147 -3.56 23.11 -3.30
C ARG A 147 -3.46 21.68 -3.84
N ALA A 148 -3.85 21.48 -5.09
CA ALA A 148 -3.72 20.20 -5.80
C ALA A 148 -3.62 20.47 -7.32
N THR A 149 -3.23 19.45 -8.07
CA THR A 149 -3.30 19.43 -9.53
C THR A 149 -4.05 18.16 -9.95
N VAL A 150 -5.04 18.27 -10.83
CA VAL A 150 -5.84 17.13 -11.32
C VAL A 150 -5.37 16.79 -12.74
N HIS A 151 -4.95 15.55 -12.95
CA HIS A 151 -4.38 15.08 -14.24
C HIS A 151 -5.38 14.23 -15.05
N SER A 152 -6.36 13.62 -14.38
CA SER A 152 -7.45 12.90 -15.04
C SER A 152 -8.49 13.82 -15.66
N ALA A 153 -9.21 13.31 -16.67
CA ALA A 153 -10.45 13.90 -17.15
C ALA A 153 -11.64 13.43 -16.29
N TYR A 154 -12.73 14.20 -16.27
CA TYR A 154 -13.92 13.89 -15.45
C TYR A 154 -14.51 12.50 -15.72
N ASN A 155 -14.46 12.04 -16.97
CA ASN A 155 -14.99 10.74 -17.41
C ASN A 155 -13.94 9.62 -17.42
N ASP A 156 -12.69 9.87 -16.99
CA ASP A 156 -11.73 8.78 -16.83
C ASP A 156 -12.23 7.84 -15.71
N PRO A 157 -12.17 6.51 -15.87
CA PRO A 157 -12.63 5.55 -14.85
C PRO A 157 -11.63 5.39 -13.70
N PHE A 158 -10.88 6.45 -13.41
CA PHE A 158 -9.86 6.58 -12.39
C PHE A 158 -9.59 8.07 -12.15
N LEU A 159 -8.90 8.40 -11.04
CA LEU A 159 -8.52 9.77 -10.71
C LEU A 159 -7.03 9.82 -10.37
N VAL A 160 -6.27 10.72 -10.99
CA VAL A 160 -4.89 11.01 -10.64
C VAL A 160 -4.75 12.47 -10.25
N VAL A 161 -4.19 12.71 -9.07
CA VAL A 161 -3.96 14.04 -8.53
C VAL A 161 -2.57 14.14 -7.91
N VAL A 162 -1.97 15.33 -8.00
CA VAL A 162 -0.84 15.73 -7.16
C VAL A 162 -1.39 16.59 -6.04
N ASP A 163 -1.19 16.18 -4.78
CA ASP A 163 -1.72 16.87 -3.61
C ASP A 163 -0.63 17.69 -2.90
N HIS A 164 -0.74 19.01 -2.99
CA HIS A 164 0.22 19.97 -2.45
C HIS A 164 -0.16 20.50 -1.06
N ARG A 165 -1.25 20.03 -0.46
CA ARG A 165 -1.66 20.45 0.89
C ARG A 165 -0.56 20.18 1.92
N ALA A 166 -0.50 20.93 3.01
CA ALA A 166 0.35 20.54 4.14
C ALA A 166 -0.25 19.31 4.82
N TYR A 167 0.54 18.25 5.02
CA TYR A 167 0.05 17.01 5.62
C TYR A 167 0.26 17.02 7.14
N ASP A 168 -0.82 17.28 7.86
CA ASP A 168 -0.97 16.88 9.25
C ASP A 168 -1.65 15.50 9.34
N SER A 169 -1.94 15.05 10.57
CA SER A 169 -2.59 13.74 10.78
C SER A 169 -4.00 13.67 10.17
N SER A 170 -4.73 14.79 10.12
CA SER A 170 -6.09 14.84 9.55
C SER A 170 -6.05 14.73 8.03
N THR A 171 -5.19 15.53 7.40
CA THR A 171 -5.03 15.57 5.94
C THR A 171 -4.47 14.24 5.43
N LEU A 172 -3.53 13.62 6.17
CA LEU A 172 -3.03 12.28 5.85
C LEU A 172 -4.14 11.22 5.91
N ALA A 173 -4.96 11.22 6.98
CA ALA A 173 -6.06 10.26 7.12
C ALA A 173 -7.12 10.45 6.02
N GLU A 174 -7.44 11.70 5.68
CA GLU A 174 -8.35 12.04 4.59
C GLU A 174 -7.82 11.52 3.24
N ALA A 175 -6.57 11.82 2.91
CA ALA A 175 -5.96 11.37 1.66
C ALA A 175 -5.90 9.83 1.56
N ILE A 176 -5.56 9.13 2.65
CA ILE A 176 -5.62 7.67 2.71
C ILE A 176 -7.03 7.15 2.46
N GLY A 177 -8.06 7.82 3.01
CA GLY A 177 -9.46 7.45 2.82
C GLY A 177 -9.99 7.71 1.41
N ASP A 178 -9.49 8.77 0.76
CA ASP A 178 -9.85 9.14 -0.62
C ASP A 178 -9.22 8.20 -1.65
N ALA A 179 -8.05 7.62 -1.37
CA ALA A 179 -7.31 6.73 -2.25
C ALA A 179 -7.95 5.33 -2.39
N ARG A 180 -9.12 5.30 -3.03
CA ARG A 180 -9.94 4.13 -3.36
C ARG A 180 -10.57 4.30 -4.73
N ASP A 181 -11.05 3.18 -5.29
CA ASP A 181 -11.74 3.14 -6.57
C ASP A 181 -10.86 3.73 -7.69
N ARG A 182 -9.60 3.29 -7.73
CA ARG A 182 -8.56 3.75 -8.68
C ARG A 182 -8.26 5.26 -8.59
N THR A 183 -8.20 5.78 -7.37
CA THR A 183 -7.76 7.16 -7.08
C THR A 183 -6.30 7.17 -6.66
N VAL A 184 -5.40 7.59 -7.57
CA VAL A 184 -3.98 7.83 -7.29
C VAL A 184 -3.81 9.23 -6.73
N ILE A 185 -3.29 9.30 -5.50
CA ILE A 185 -2.85 10.55 -4.89
C ILE A 185 -1.34 10.55 -4.83
N VAL A 186 -0.73 11.40 -5.64
CA VAL A 186 0.71 11.67 -5.65
C VAL A 186 1.00 12.71 -4.58
N ARG A 187 1.90 12.37 -3.65
CA ARG A 187 2.40 13.25 -2.61
C ARG A 187 3.86 13.59 -2.88
N PRO A 188 4.17 14.83 -3.32
CA PRO A 188 5.53 15.30 -3.42
C PRO A 188 6.26 15.24 -2.06
N VAL A 189 7.49 14.75 -2.06
CA VAL A 189 8.38 14.74 -0.89
C VAL A 189 9.77 15.25 -1.26
N PRO A 190 10.47 15.95 -0.36
CA PRO A 190 11.80 16.50 -0.68
C PRO A 190 12.89 15.42 -0.81
N ASN A 191 12.67 14.26 -0.18
CA ASN A 191 13.53 13.07 -0.16
C ASN A 191 12.75 11.89 0.42
N LEU A 192 13.25 10.67 0.20
CA LEU A 192 12.62 9.45 0.70
C LEU A 192 12.61 9.38 2.24
N GLU A 193 13.61 9.95 2.92
CA GLU A 193 13.71 9.98 4.38
C GLU A 193 12.57 10.77 5.03
N ALA A 194 11.91 11.66 4.30
CA ALA A 194 10.70 12.35 4.75
C ALA A 194 9.51 11.40 4.94
N ILE A 195 9.46 10.27 4.20
CA ILE A 195 8.34 9.32 4.24
C ILE A 195 8.13 8.74 5.66
N PRO A 196 9.11 8.03 6.26
CA PRO A 196 8.97 7.51 7.61
C PRO A 196 8.88 8.63 8.65
N ARG A 197 9.65 9.71 8.47
CA ARG A 197 9.73 10.83 9.42
C ARG A 197 8.44 11.62 9.51
N ASP A 198 7.76 11.90 8.41
CA ASP A 198 6.66 12.86 8.41
C ASP A 198 5.28 12.21 8.24
N TYR A 199 5.21 10.99 7.69
CA TYR A 199 3.96 10.33 7.35
C TYR A 199 3.78 9.01 8.12
N LEU A 200 4.67 8.02 7.93
CA LEU A 200 4.43 6.67 8.45
C LEU A 200 4.37 6.62 9.98
N ARG A 201 5.20 7.39 10.69
CA ARG A 201 5.17 7.46 12.17
C ARG A 201 3.84 7.98 12.75
N ARG A 202 2.98 8.60 11.95
CA ARG A 202 1.66 9.11 12.37
C ARG A 202 0.57 8.04 12.26
N LEU A 203 0.88 6.89 11.67
CA LEU A 203 -0.04 5.81 11.43
C LEU A 203 0.21 4.67 12.43
N PRO A 204 -0.81 3.86 12.76
CA PRO A 204 -0.61 2.70 13.62
C PRO A 204 0.32 1.70 12.93
N ALA A 205 1.46 1.38 13.57
CA ALA A 205 2.47 0.49 12.99
C ALA A 205 1.90 -0.87 12.52
N ARG A 206 0.94 -1.44 13.28
CA ARG A 206 0.29 -2.73 12.95
C ARG A 206 -0.53 -2.72 11.66
N ASN A 207 -0.92 -1.53 11.18
CA ASN A 207 -1.70 -1.34 9.97
C ASN A 207 -0.79 -1.10 8.75
N LEU A 208 0.51 -0.85 8.92
CA LEU A 208 1.42 -0.68 7.79
C LEU A 208 1.83 -2.05 7.25
N GLN A 209 1.85 -2.18 5.91
CA GLN A 209 2.14 -3.46 5.27
C GLN A 209 3.22 -3.32 4.20
N THR A 210 2.84 -2.88 3.01
CA THR A 210 3.72 -2.85 1.83
C THR A 210 4.12 -1.44 1.48
N LEU A 211 5.41 -1.23 1.22
CA LEU A 211 5.89 -0.06 0.50
C LEU A 211 6.48 -0.54 -0.83
N SER A 212 5.75 -0.28 -1.92
CA SER A 212 6.27 -0.47 -3.27
C SER A 212 7.32 0.58 -3.55
N VAL A 213 8.47 0.20 -4.11
CA VAL A 213 9.60 1.10 -4.32
C VAL A 213 10.05 1.11 -5.77
N ALA A 214 10.41 2.30 -6.24
CA ALA A 214 11.25 2.53 -7.41
C ALA A 214 12.43 3.40 -6.98
N LEU A 215 13.54 2.74 -6.63
CA LEU A 215 14.76 3.36 -6.09
C LEU A 215 15.99 2.55 -6.50
N ASP A 216 17.18 3.13 -6.35
CA ASP A 216 18.44 2.40 -6.46
C ASP A 216 18.75 1.65 -5.14
N SER A 217 18.51 0.34 -5.12
CA SER A 217 18.75 -0.50 -3.94
C SER A 217 20.22 -0.79 -3.67
N ARG A 218 21.13 -0.45 -4.59
CA ARG A 218 22.59 -0.56 -4.39
C ARG A 218 23.18 0.68 -3.76
N ALA A 219 22.44 1.79 -3.71
CA ALA A 219 22.89 3.01 -3.08
C ALA A 219 23.05 2.84 -1.57
N GLU A 220 24.07 3.46 -0.98
CA GLU A 220 24.35 3.38 0.47
C GLU A 220 23.17 3.84 1.34
N ARG A 221 22.32 4.73 0.81
CA ARG A 221 21.12 5.24 1.49
C ARG A 221 19.97 4.23 1.60
N PHE A 222 19.99 3.14 0.81
CA PHE A 222 18.87 2.20 0.78
C PHE A 222 18.66 1.50 2.12
N LEU A 223 19.71 0.92 2.72
CA LEU A 223 19.57 0.17 3.98
C LEU A 223 19.11 1.06 5.15
N PRO A 224 19.66 2.27 5.38
CA PRO A 224 19.14 3.19 6.38
C PRO A 224 17.68 3.58 6.14
N PHE A 225 17.29 3.83 4.89
CA PHE A 225 15.90 4.11 4.54
C PHE A 225 14.99 2.92 4.87
N ALA A 226 15.39 1.71 4.44
CA ALA A 226 14.66 0.48 4.67
C ALA A 226 14.47 0.15 6.17
N GLU A 227 15.51 0.38 6.98
CA GLU A 227 15.41 0.27 8.43
C GLU A 227 14.39 1.27 9.00
N SER A 228 14.45 2.53 8.57
CA SER A 228 13.59 3.59 9.11
C SER A 228 12.10 3.38 8.80
N VAL A 229 11.76 2.85 7.63
CA VAL A 229 10.38 2.46 7.28
C VAL A 229 9.94 1.21 8.04
N GLY A 230 10.84 0.25 8.26
CA GLY A 230 10.58 -0.93 9.09
C GLY A 230 10.27 -0.59 10.54
N ARG A 231 11.00 0.38 11.11
CA ARG A 231 10.73 0.91 12.46
C ARG A 231 9.37 1.56 12.60
N CYS A 232 8.81 2.07 11.50
CA CYS A 232 7.45 2.60 11.49
C CYS A 232 6.38 1.49 11.41
N GLY A 233 6.76 0.27 11.03
CA GLY A 233 5.87 -0.90 10.94
C GLY A 233 5.70 -1.46 9.53
N VAL A 234 6.37 -0.91 8.51
CA VAL A 234 6.32 -1.49 7.16
C VAL A 234 6.93 -2.89 7.17
N THR A 235 6.16 -3.88 6.74
CA THR A 235 6.56 -5.30 6.81
C THR A 235 7.22 -5.81 5.54
N ALA A 236 7.00 -5.15 4.40
CA ALA A 236 7.55 -5.56 3.13
C ALA A 236 7.90 -4.38 2.22
N LEU A 237 9.09 -4.42 1.61
CA LEU A 237 9.47 -3.62 0.46
C LEU A 237 9.40 -4.49 -0.79
N ARG A 238 8.69 -4.02 -1.81
CA ARG A 238 8.57 -4.71 -3.11
C ARG A 238 8.85 -3.70 -4.21
N THR A 239 9.35 -4.13 -5.36
CA THR A 239 9.36 -3.20 -6.49
C THR A 239 7.94 -2.90 -6.96
N VAL A 240 7.76 -1.72 -7.56
CA VAL A 240 6.50 -1.37 -8.23
C VAL A 240 6.08 -2.46 -9.23
N GLY A 241 4.76 -2.68 -9.35
CA GLY A 241 4.15 -3.69 -10.22
C GLY A 241 4.10 -5.11 -9.64
N ARG A 242 4.61 -5.30 -8.42
CA ARG A 242 4.59 -6.59 -7.71
C ARG A 242 3.83 -6.53 -6.39
N ALA A 243 3.25 -5.37 -6.04
CA ALA A 243 2.63 -5.17 -4.73
C ALA A 243 1.50 -6.17 -4.47
N ALA A 244 0.66 -6.38 -5.48
CA ALA A 244 -0.49 -7.26 -5.41
C ALA A 244 -0.13 -8.76 -5.52
N PHE A 245 1.13 -9.10 -5.79
CA PHE A 245 1.60 -10.46 -6.07
C PHE A 245 2.77 -10.84 -5.16
N PRO A 246 2.57 -10.88 -3.83
CA PRO A 246 3.61 -11.28 -2.90
C PRO A 246 4.07 -12.71 -3.22
N GLY A 247 5.39 -12.93 -3.24
CA GLY A 247 5.92 -14.27 -3.45
C GLY A 247 5.54 -15.21 -2.30
N LEU A 248 5.26 -16.48 -2.59
CA LEU A 248 4.81 -17.48 -1.60
C LEU A 248 5.82 -17.73 -0.46
N THR A 249 7.08 -17.38 -0.67
CA THR A 249 8.17 -17.53 0.31
C THR A 249 8.32 -16.32 1.24
N HIS A 250 7.56 -15.26 1.02
CA HIS A 250 7.71 -14.01 1.75
C HIS A 250 6.74 -13.90 2.91
N SER A 251 7.07 -12.98 3.82
CA SER A 251 6.30 -12.76 5.04
C SER A 251 4.88 -12.25 4.77
N TRP A 252 3.88 -12.86 5.39
CA TRP A 252 2.51 -12.35 5.41
C TRP A 252 2.35 -11.39 6.60
N ASP A 253 2.16 -10.10 6.31
CA ASP A 253 2.11 -9.06 7.35
C ASP A 253 3.32 -9.08 8.30
N GLY A 254 4.50 -9.40 7.75
CA GLY A 254 5.75 -9.50 8.49
C GLY A 254 5.99 -10.86 9.16
N LEU A 255 5.02 -11.77 9.12
CA LEU A 255 5.12 -13.12 9.69
C LEU A 255 5.64 -14.12 8.65
N LEU A 256 6.72 -14.81 8.98
CA LEU A 256 7.27 -15.95 8.26
C LEU A 256 6.59 -17.25 8.73
N PRO A 257 6.63 -18.33 7.94
CA PRO A 257 6.05 -19.61 8.34
C PRO A 257 6.53 -20.12 9.70
N CYS A 258 7.79 -19.85 10.08
CA CYS A 258 8.32 -20.25 11.39
C CYS A 258 7.70 -19.49 12.57
N ASP A 259 7.15 -18.29 12.37
CA ASP A 259 6.52 -17.50 13.45
C ASP A 259 5.19 -18.12 13.90
N LEU A 260 4.60 -19.02 13.11
CA LEU A 260 3.40 -19.76 13.51
C LEU A 260 3.67 -20.65 14.73
N ILE A 261 4.88 -21.20 14.82
CA ILE A 261 5.26 -22.17 15.86
C ILE A 261 6.31 -21.62 16.84
N THR A 262 7.07 -20.60 16.46
CA THR A 262 8.11 -19.98 17.31
C THR A 262 7.75 -18.58 17.77
N THR A 263 8.33 -18.17 18.90
CA THR A 263 8.26 -16.77 19.34
C THR A 263 9.42 -16.02 18.72
N ARG A 264 9.09 -14.95 18.00
CA ARG A 264 10.07 -14.06 17.38
C ARG A 264 10.72 -13.14 18.42
N ALA A 265 11.99 -12.77 18.20
CA ALA A 265 12.64 -11.79 19.05
C ALA A 265 11.95 -10.42 18.94
N SER A 266 12.08 -9.60 19.99
CA SER A 266 11.56 -8.24 19.95
C SER A 266 12.29 -7.43 18.88
N GLY A 267 11.54 -6.73 18.03
CA GLY A 267 12.11 -5.88 17.00
C GLY A 267 11.13 -5.59 15.87
N HIS A 268 11.64 -4.89 14.86
CA HIS A 268 10.93 -4.64 13.61
C HIS A 268 11.52 -5.55 12.53
N TYR A 269 10.65 -6.09 11.69
CA TYR A 269 11.02 -7.03 10.65
C TYR A 269 10.41 -6.57 9.34
N THR A 270 11.28 -6.33 8.37
CA THR A 270 10.90 -5.88 7.04
C THR A 270 11.62 -6.76 6.03
N THR A 271 10.85 -7.37 5.14
CA THR A 271 11.40 -8.19 4.06
C THR A 271 11.53 -7.33 2.80
N TYR A 272 12.64 -7.43 2.08
CA TYR A 272 12.77 -6.84 0.73
C TYR A 272 12.67 -7.97 -0.28
N GLU A 273 11.74 -7.90 -1.23
CA GLU A 273 11.45 -9.00 -2.17
C GLU A 273 12.23 -8.86 -3.50
N PHE A 274 13.44 -8.33 -3.43
CA PHE A 274 14.32 -8.09 -4.58
C PHE A 274 15.78 -8.12 -4.14
N ASP A 275 16.65 -8.62 -5.03
CA ASP A 275 18.10 -8.49 -4.90
C ASP A 275 18.58 -7.15 -5.50
N ASP A 276 18.02 -6.77 -6.66
CA ASP A 276 18.22 -5.47 -7.29
C ASP A 276 16.89 -4.89 -7.77
N ALA A 277 16.51 -3.74 -7.21
CA ALA A 277 15.22 -3.12 -7.48
C ALA A 277 15.09 -2.68 -8.94
N LEU A 278 16.13 -2.06 -9.51
CA LEU A 278 16.07 -1.51 -10.87
C LEU A 278 16.00 -2.62 -11.93
N THR A 279 16.81 -3.67 -11.79
CA THR A 279 16.75 -4.85 -12.65
C THR A 279 15.37 -5.50 -12.59
N GLN A 280 14.82 -5.72 -11.38
CA GLN A 280 13.49 -6.34 -11.23
C GLN A 280 12.36 -5.47 -11.81
N ILE A 281 12.46 -4.14 -11.72
CA ILE A 281 11.53 -3.20 -12.37
C ILE A 281 11.57 -3.36 -13.89
N SER A 282 12.77 -3.36 -14.49
CA SER A 282 12.94 -3.54 -15.94
C SER A 282 12.39 -4.88 -16.42
N GLU A 283 12.67 -5.97 -15.70
CA GLU A 283 12.14 -7.30 -16.03
C GLU A 283 10.61 -7.37 -15.92
N THR A 284 10.04 -6.80 -14.86
CA THR A 284 8.59 -6.80 -14.65
C THR A 284 7.88 -5.96 -15.71
N ALA A 285 8.44 -4.80 -16.07
CA ALA A 285 7.92 -3.95 -17.15
C ALA A 285 8.03 -4.63 -18.52
N GLY A 286 9.09 -5.42 -18.77
CA GLY A 286 9.24 -6.23 -19.98
C GLY A 286 8.09 -7.21 -20.16
N ARG A 287 7.73 -7.95 -19.12
CA ARG A 287 6.62 -8.93 -19.15
C ARG A 287 5.28 -8.27 -19.43
N LEU A 288 5.01 -7.11 -18.83
CA LEU A 288 3.76 -6.37 -19.05
C LEU A 288 3.59 -5.94 -20.52
N ARG A 289 4.70 -5.71 -21.25
CA ARG A 289 4.68 -5.32 -22.67
C ARG A 289 4.58 -6.51 -23.64
N GLU A 290 4.99 -7.70 -23.22
CA GLU A 290 4.89 -8.91 -24.03
C GLU A 290 3.46 -9.48 -24.05
N GLU A 291 2.65 -9.15 -23.04
CA GLU A 291 1.27 -9.65 -22.87
C GLU A 291 0.17 -8.68 -23.35
N GLY A 292 0.51 -7.44 -23.72
CA GLY A 292 -0.43 -6.38 -24.12
C GLY A 292 -0.47 -6.10 -25.61
#